data_AF-A0AAD7FK52-F1
#
_entry.id   AF-A0AAD7FK52-F1
#
_cell.length_a   1.000
_cell.length_b   1.000
_cell.length_c   1.000
_cell.angle_alpha   90.00
_cell.angle_beta   90.00
_cell.angle_gamma   90.00
#
_symmetry.space_group_name_H-M   'P 1'
#
loop_
_entity.id
_entity.type
_entity.pdbx_description
1 polymer ?
#
loop_
_entity_poly.entity_id
_entity_poly.type
_entity_poly.pdbx_seq_one_letter_code
_entity_poly.pdbx_strand_id
1 'polypeptide(L)'
;MVDEEQQKARSATLKNLTSLKRARAWQLHTWPMDKFIVKRRVKLHLPRSYLSKDGEDVQTVWDGTDLNQFVHQYYLEHIDPSSVTWVNFVHADNVVARRHEFLGPDPRVAGYEMERSGDVYIRWWDSFLSDQWSGTQKWKLDVVWDEEQNEWVEKTS
;
A
#
# COMPACT_ATOMS: atom_id res chain seq x y z
N MET A 1 24.84 -28.90 0.45
CA MET A 1 25.33 -27.77 1.28
C MET A 1 25.13 -26.42 0.60
N VAL A 2 25.38 -26.27 -0.71
CA VAL A 2 25.14 -25.02 -1.46
C VAL A 2 23.67 -24.56 -1.43
N ASP A 3 22.71 -25.49 -1.54
CA ASP A 3 21.28 -25.15 -1.55
C ASP A 3 20.75 -24.58 -0.22
N GLU A 4 21.27 -25.05 0.92
CA GLU A 4 20.83 -24.54 2.23
C GLU A 4 21.33 -23.13 2.51
N GLU A 5 22.55 -22.81 2.06
CA GLU A 5 23.14 -21.48 2.22
C GLU A 5 22.41 -20.46 1.34
N GLN A 6 22.10 -20.83 0.09
CA GLN A 6 21.30 -20.00 -0.81
C GLN A 6 19.87 -19.78 -0.29
N GLN A 7 19.22 -20.81 0.26
CA GLN A 7 17.89 -20.66 0.88
C GLN A 7 17.92 -19.74 2.12
N LYS A 8 18.96 -19.83 2.96
CA LYS A 8 19.15 -18.94 4.10
C LYS A 8 19.37 -17.49 3.66
N ALA A 9 20.23 -17.27 2.66
CA ALA A 9 20.47 -15.95 2.08
C ALA A 9 19.18 -15.34 1.51
N ARG A 10 18.43 -16.12 0.72
CA ARG A 10 17.12 -15.71 0.18
C ARG A 10 16.16 -15.28 1.29
N SER A 11 16.02 -16.11 2.32
CA SER A 11 15.12 -15.84 3.46
C SER A 11 15.54 -14.60 4.26
N ALA A 12 16.85 -14.42 4.49
CA ALA A 12 17.38 -13.24 5.16
C ALA A 12 17.11 -11.96 4.35
N THR A 13 17.38 -11.98 3.05
CA THR A 13 17.09 -10.83 2.16
C THR A 13 15.61 -10.51 2.13
N LEU A 14 14.74 -11.52 2.04
CA LEU A 14 13.29 -11.31 2.07
C LEU A 14 12.84 -10.65 3.39
N LYS A 15 13.36 -11.10 4.54
CA LYS A 15 13.07 -10.49 5.85
C LYS A 15 13.56 -9.05 5.94
N ASN A 16 14.76 -8.78 5.41
CA ASN A 16 15.33 -7.45 5.40
C ASN A 16 14.51 -6.50 4.52
N LEU A 17 14.16 -6.91 3.29
CA LEU A 17 13.31 -6.11 2.40
C LEU A 17 11.92 -5.87 3.01
N THR A 18 11.31 -6.90 3.60
CA THR A 18 10.03 -6.75 4.29
C THR A 18 10.12 -5.74 5.43
N SER A 19 11.16 -5.84 6.27
CA SER A 19 11.39 -4.91 7.38
C SER A 19 11.62 -3.49 6.89
N LEU A 20 12.39 -3.31 5.81
CA LEU A 20 12.64 -2.00 5.21
C LEU A 20 11.37 -1.36 4.64
N LYS A 21 10.53 -2.14 3.93
CA LYS A 21 9.24 -1.64 3.40
C LYS A 21 8.32 -1.22 4.54
N ARG A 22 8.23 -2.01 5.62
CA ARG A 22 7.45 -1.66 6.81
C ARG A 22 7.97 -0.40 7.51
N ALA A 23 9.29 -0.25 7.61
CA ALA A 23 9.92 0.92 8.22
C ALA A 23 9.71 2.20 7.41
N ARG A 24 9.60 2.09 6.08
CA ARG A 24 9.32 3.22 5.17
C ARG A 24 7.82 3.48 4.95
N ALA A 25 6.96 2.57 5.39
CA ALA A 25 5.52 2.74 5.25
C ALA A 25 5.04 3.88 6.16
N TRP A 26 4.49 4.92 5.56
CA TRP A 26 4.03 6.12 6.28
C TRP A 26 2.57 5.98 6.70
N GLN A 27 2.25 6.51 7.88
CA GLN A 27 0.90 6.45 8.46
C GLN A 27 -0.05 7.37 7.70
N LEU A 28 -1.19 6.84 7.27
CA LEU A 28 -2.12 7.58 6.42
C LEU A 28 -2.70 8.84 7.07
N HIS A 29 -2.79 8.87 8.40
CA HIS A 29 -3.27 10.03 9.17
C HIS A 29 -2.20 11.12 9.39
N THR A 30 -0.94 10.86 8.99
CA THR A 30 0.17 11.80 9.10
C THR A 30 0.56 12.31 7.72
N TRP A 31 0.94 13.59 7.63
CA TRP A 31 1.37 14.19 6.36
C TRP A 31 2.57 13.44 5.76
N PRO A 32 2.54 13.05 4.48
CA PRO A 32 3.64 12.33 3.86
C PRO A 32 4.85 13.25 3.64
N MET A 33 6.02 12.79 4.09
CA MET A 33 7.28 13.53 3.94
C MET A 33 7.95 13.28 2.58
N ASP A 34 7.85 12.05 2.08
CA ASP A 34 8.37 11.66 0.78
C ASP A 34 7.38 12.00 -0.33
N LYS A 35 7.90 12.38 -1.49
CA LYS A 35 7.09 12.63 -2.69
C LYS A 35 7.13 11.44 -3.63
N PHE A 36 5.99 11.16 -4.25
CA PHE A 36 5.91 10.18 -5.33
C PHE A 36 5.27 10.84 -6.55
N ILE A 37 6.11 11.44 -7.40
CA ILE A 37 5.64 12.19 -8.57
C ILE A 37 5.38 11.24 -9.73
N VAL A 38 4.15 11.22 -10.24
CA VAL A 38 3.84 10.48 -11.47
C VAL A 38 4.44 11.17 -12.68
N LYS A 39 5.00 10.38 -13.60
CA LYS A 39 5.66 10.86 -14.84
C LYS A 39 4.76 10.82 -16.07
N ARG A 40 3.53 10.33 -15.92
CA ARG A 40 2.53 10.17 -16.98
C ARG A 40 1.15 10.09 -16.36
N ARG A 41 0.11 10.28 -17.17
CA ARG A 41 -1.27 10.07 -16.76
C ARG A 41 -1.50 8.62 -16.32
N VAL A 42 -2.08 8.43 -15.16
CA VAL A 42 -2.40 7.12 -14.57
C VAL A 42 -3.82 7.07 -14.02
N LYS A 43 -4.32 5.87 -13.78
CA LYS A 43 -5.57 5.62 -13.04
C LYS A 43 -5.21 5.08 -11.67
N LEU A 44 -5.48 5.85 -10.63
CA LEU A 44 -5.22 5.45 -9.25
C LEU A 44 -6.46 4.76 -8.67
N HIS A 45 -6.26 3.53 -8.21
CA HIS A 45 -7.26 2.75 -7.49
C HIS A 45 -7.19 3.07 -5.99
N LEU A 46 -8.33 3.49 -5.46
CA LEU A 46 -8.51 3.96 -4.08
C LEU A 46 -9.51 3.04 -3.38
N PRO A 47 -9.05 1.97 -2.70
CA PRO A 47 -9.89 1.10 -1.89
C PRO A 47 -10.79 1.89 -0.92
N ARG A 48 -12.05 1.46 -0.81
CA ARG A 48 -13.00 2.03 0.15
C ARG A 48 -12.90 1.38 1.53
N SER A 49 -12.46 0.12 1.56
CA SER A 49 -12.29 -0.66 2.79
C SER A 49 -11.13 -1.64 2.69
N TYR A 50 -10.81 -2.29 3.81
CA TYR A 50 -9.78 -3.33 3.89
C TYR A 50 -10.01 -4.43 2.84
N LEU A 51 -8.97 -4.72 2.03
CA LEU A 51 -9.03 -5.63 0.88
C LEU A 51 -10.07 -5.23 -0.17
N SER A 52 -10.42 -3.95 -0.24
CA SER A 52 -11.38 -3.40 -1.21
C SER A 52 -12.71 -4.16 -1.26
N LYS A 53 -13.15 -4.69 -0.11
CA LYS A 53 -14.37 -5.51 -0.02
C LYS A 53 -15.61 -4.74 -0.44
N ASP A 54 -15.61 -3.44 -0.19
CA ASP A 54 -16.70 -2.53 -0.53
C ASP A 54 -16.44 -1.74 -1.81
N GLY A 55 -15.47 -2.21 -2.61
CA GLY A 55 -15.07 -1.63 -3.89
C GLY A 55 -13.94 -0.60 -3.78
N GLU A 56 -13.71 0.05 -4.90
CA GLU A 56 -12.63 1.02 -5.10
C GLU A 56 -13.19 2.22 -5.86
N ASP A 57 -12.70 3.40 -5.53
CA ASP A 57 -12.84 4.58 -6.38
C ASP A 57 -11.66 4.66 -7.33
N VAL A 58 -11.90 4.98 -8.60
CA VAL A 58 -10.84 5.10 -9.60
C VAL A 58 -10.72 6.55 -10.04
N GLN A 59 -9.57 7.16 -9.75
CA GLN A 59 -9.30 8.56 -10.08
C GLN A 59 -8.24 8.67 -11.15
N THR A 60 -8.47 9.53 -12.14
CA THR A 60 -7.43 9.84 -13.12
C THR A 60 -6.48 10.88 -12.55
N VAL A 61 -5.20 10.51 -12.44
CA VAL A 61 -4.14 11.38 -11.94
C VAL A 61 -3.22 11.78 -13.09
N TRP A 62 -2.97 13.09 -13.21
CA TRP A 62 -2.16 13.66 -14.30
C TRP A 62 -0.68 13.70 -13.97
N ASP A 63 0.15 13.74 -15.01
CA ASP A 63 1.60 13.89 -14.92
C ASP A 63 2.00 15.07 -14.00
N GLY A 64 3.06 14.89 -13.22
CA GLY A 64 3.57 15.86 -12.25
C GLY A 64 2.86 15.84 -10.88
N THR A 65 1.79 15.05 -10.72
CA THR A 65 1.06 14.96 -9.45
C THR A 65 1.81 14.11 -8.42
N ASP A 66 1.84 14.54 -7.17
CA ASP A 66 2.36 13.75 -6.05
C ASP A 66 1.28 12.79 -5.50
N LEU A 67 1.46 11.48 -5.73
CA LEU A 67 0.51 10.47 -5.26
C LEU A 67 0.39 10.45 -3.74
N ASN A 68 1.48 10.67 -2.99
CA ASN A 68 1.42 10.59 -1.54
C ASN A 68 0.50 11.67 -0.98
N GLN A 69 0.64 12.91 -1.46
CA GLN A 69 -0.24 14.01 -1.06
C GLN A 69 -1.68 13.80 -1.51
N PHE A 70 -1.89 13.34 -2.74
CA PHE A 70 -3.21 13.03 -3.27
C PHE A 70 -3.94 11.97 -2.44
N VAL A 71 -3.26 10.85 -2.14
CA VAL A 71 -3.78 9.75 -1.33
C VAL A 71 -4.08 10.21 0.08
N HIS A 72 -3.17 10.95 0.72
CA HIS A 72 -3.37 11.50 2.06
C HIS A 72 -4.62 12.40 2.10
N GLN A 73 -4.77 13.32 1.15
CA GLN A 73 -5.93 14.20 1.08
C GLN A 73 -7.22 13.41 0.90
N TYR A 74 -7.26 12.49 -0.06
CA TYR A 74 -8.43 11.65 -0.32
C TYR A 74 -8.88 10.91 0.95
N TYR A 75 -7.95 10.29 1.67
CA TYR A 75 -8.30 9.45 2.81
C TYR A 75 -8.52 10.19 4.15
N LEU A 76 -8.15 11.48 4.21
CA LEU A 76 -8.52 12.36 5.31
C LEU A 76 -9.88 13.05 5.11
N GLU A 77 -10.50 12.90 3.94
CA GLU A 77 -11.85 13.39 3.74
C GLU A 77 -12.83 12.76 4.73
N HIS A 78 -13.72 13.61 5.24
CA HIS A 78 -14.83 13.18 6.07
C HIS A 78 -15.88 12.55 5.18
N ILE A 79 -16.46 11.46 5.66
CA ILE A 79 -17.62 10.84 5.02
C ILE A 79 -18.81 10.92 5.95
N ASP A 80 -20.00 11.00 5.37
CA ASP A 80 -21.24 10.87 6.13
C ASP A 80 -21.35 9.41 6.60
N PRO A 81 -21.30 9.14 7.91
CA PRO A 81 -21.36 7.77 8.42
C PRO A 81 -22.69 7.09 8.13
N SER A 82 -23.77 7.86 7.94
CA SER A 82 -25.07 7.31 7.55
C SER A 82 -25.11 6.83 6.09
N SER A 83 -24.15 7.27 5.28
CA SER A 83 -24.06 6.93 3.85
C SER A 83 -23.28 5.65 3.55
N VAL A 84 -22.63 5.04 4.55
CA VAL A 84 -21.78 3.85 4.38
C VAL A 84 -22.13 2.75 5.38
N THR A 85 -22.06 1.50 4.93
CA THR A 85 -22.30 0.29 5.76
C THR A 85 -21.00 -0.46 6.09
N TRP A 86 -19.85 0.19 5.87
CA TRP A 86 -18.53 -0.43 5.99
C TRP A 86 -18.09 -0.53 7.45
N VAL A 87 -17.17 -1.46 7.74
CA VAL A 87 -16.64 -1.63 9.09
C VAL A 87 -15.63 -0.52 9.40
N ASN A 88 -15.95 0.34 10.36
CA ASN A 88 -15.01 1.32 10.90
C ASN A 88 -14.09 0.63 11.93
N PHE A 89 -12.78 0.67 11.72
CA PHE A 89 -11.78 0.02 12.58
C PHE A 89 -11.26 0.92 13.72
N VAL A 90 -11.59 2.22 13.72
CA VAL A 90 -11.05 3.20 14.66
C VAL A 90 -12.11 3.67 15.66
N HIS A 91 -13.31 4.02 15.20
CA HIS A 91 -14.39 4.50 16.03
C HIS A 91 -15.71 3.77 15.73
N ALA A 92 -16.17 2.95 16.68
CA ALA A 92 -17.45 2.26 16.56
C ALA A 92 -18.65 3.23 16.52
N ASP A 93 -18.52 4.39 17.16
CA ASP A 93 -19.62 5.35 17.35
C ASP A 93 -19.87 6.24 16.12
N ASN A 94 -18.99 6.19 15.10
CA ASN A 94 -19.18 6.86 13.81
C ASN A 94 -19.51 8.36 13.90
N VAL A 95 -19.14 9.07 14.98
CA VAL A 95 -19.51 10.49 15.20
C VAL A 95 -18.87 11.40 14.15
N VAL A 96 -17.65 11.08 13.74
CA VAL A 96 -16.93 11.65 12.60
C VAL A 96 -16.14 10.51 11.98
N ALA A 97 -16.45 10.12 10.75
CA ALA A 97 -15.76 9.04 10.07
C ALA A 97 -14.91 9.60 8.92
N ARG A 98 -13.65 9.19 8.85
CA ARG A 98 -12.77 9.46 7.70
C ARG A 98 -12.57 8.20 6.87
N ARG A 99 -12.35 8.36 5.57
CA ARG A 99 -12.20 7.19 4.65
C ARG A 99 -11.13 6.20 5.09
N HIS A 100 -10.01 6.66 5.68
CA HIS A 100 -8.95 5.75 6.12
C HIS A 100 -9.37 4.79 7.23
N GLU A 101 -10.35 5.14 8.04
CA GLU A 101 -10.78 4.34 9.19
C GLU A 101 -11.39 2.99 8.78
N PHE A 102 -11.73 2.83 7.50
CA PHE A 102 -12.29 1.61 6.93
C PHE A 102 -11.23 0.70 6.29
N LEU A 103 -9.99 1.17 6.15
CA LEU A 103 -8.90 0.42 5.52
C LEU A 103 -8.19 -0.55 6.49
N GLY A 104 -8.44 -0.36 7.79
CA GLY A 104 -7.81 -1.13 8.85
C GLY A 104 -7.57 -0.24 10.08
N PRO A 105 -7.15 -0.85 11.21
CA PRO A 105 -6.88 -0.15 12.46
C PRO A 105 -5.60 0.72 12.45
N ASP A 106 -4.58 0.41 11.64
CA ASP A 106 -3.41 1.31 11.44
C ASP A 106 -2.90 1.20 9.99
N PRO A 107 -3.64 1.75 9.01
CA PRO A 107 -3.29 1.65 7.60
C PRO A 107 -2.12 2.57 7.25
N ARG A 108 -1.11 2.00 6.59
CA ARG A 108 0.09 2.69 6.15
C ARG A 108 0.33 2.45 4.67
N VAL A 109 0.78 3.48 3.96
CA VAL A 109 1.13 3.38 2.56
C VAL A 109 2.59 2.91 2.45
N ALA A 110 2.79 1.70 1.95
CA ALA A 110 4.11 1.09 1.73
C ALA A 110 4.66 1.37 0.32
N GLY A 111 3.84 1.88 -0.58
CA GLY A 111 4.22 2.28 -1.94
C GLY A 111 3.09 2.12 -2.94
N TYR A 112 3.45 2.06 -4.22
CA TYR A 112 2.52 1.92 -5.33
C TYR A 112 2.97 0.82 -6.28
N GLU A 113 2.01 0.08 -6.80
CA GLU A 113 2.20 -0.87 -7.89
C GLU A 113 1.66 -0.25 -9.17
N MET A 114 2.53 -0.09 -10.18
CA MET A 114 2.15 0.46 -11.47
C MET A 114 2.07 -0.66 -12.50
N GLU A 115 0.90 -0.84 -13.08
CA GLU A 115 0.71 -1.76 -14.19
C GLU A 115 1.09 -1.13 -15.53
N ARG A 116 1.37 -1.98 -16.52
CA ARG A 116 1.70 -1.53 -17.88
C ARG A 116 0.54 -0.76 -18.54
N SER A 117 -0.70 -1.06 -18.16
CA SER A 117 -1.93 -0.37 -18.59
C SER A 117 -2.00 1.09 -18.15
N GLY A 118 -1.23 1.47 -17.12
CA GLY A 118 -1.33 2.77 -16.46
C GLY A 118 -2.26 2.77 -15.24
N ASP A 119 -2.79 1.61 -14.84
CA ASP A 119 -3.47 1.44 -13.56
C ASP A 119 -2.42 1.40 -12.42
N VAL A 120 -2.76 2.03 -11.29
CA VAL A 120 -1.90 2.17 -10.13
C VAL A 120 -2.67 1.75 -8.89
N TYR A 121 -2.12 0.79 -8.16
CA TYR A 121 -2.68 0.31 -6.91
C TYR A 121 -1.80 0.72 -5.74
N ILE A 122 -2.42 1.05 -4.61
CA ILE A 122 -1.71 1.38 -3.38
C ILE A 122 -1.30 0.08 -2.69
N ARG A 123 -0.01 -0.06 -2.36
CA ARG A 123 0.48 -1.12 -1.48
C ARG A 123 0.30 -0.68 -0.04
N TRP A 124 -0.57 -1.36 0.67
CA TRP A 124 -0.88 -1.13 2.07
C TRP A 124 -0.08 -2.04 3.00
N TRP A 125 0.29 -1.50 4.16
CA TRP A 125 0.75 -2.21 5.33
C TRP A 125 -0.12 -1.78 6.51
N ASP A 126 -0.80 -2.72 7.17
CA ASP A 126 -1.47 -2.45 8.43
C ASP A 126 -0.61 -2.96 9.58
N SER A 127 -0.14 -2.04 10.44
CA SER A 127 0.82 -2.42 11.48
C SER A 127 0.19 -3.22 12.62
N PHE A 128 -1.10 -2.98 12.89
CA PHE A 128 -1.84 -3.63 13.96
C PHE A 128 -2.27 -5.04 13.55
N LEU A 129 -2.79 -5.22 12.33
CA LEU A 129 -3.11 -6.53 11.76
C LEU A 129 -1.86 -7.31 11.31
N SER A 130 -0.71 -6.63 11.21
CA SER A 130 0.53 -7.18 10.66
C SER A 130 0.34 -7.76 9.25
N ASP A 131 -0.49 -7.10 8.43
CA ASP A 131 -0.93 -7.58 7.12
C ASP A 131 -0.55 -6.61 5.98
N GLN A 132 -0.23 -7.18 4.81
CA GLN A 132 0.12 -6.46 3.59
C GLN A 132 -0.92 -6.74 2.50
N TRP A 133 -1.45 -5.70 1.86
CA TRP A 133 -2.47 -5.86 0.81
C TRP A 133 -2.48 -4.75 -0.24
N SER A 134 -3.04 -5.06 -1.40
CA SER A 134 -3.16 -4.19 -2.58
C SER A 134 -4.42 -4.62 -3.34
N GLY A 135 -5.32 -3.68 -3.61
CA GLY A 135 -6.65 -3.99 -4.17
C GLY A 135 -7.40 -5.03 -3.32
N THR A 136 -7.75 -6.17 -3.91
CA THR A 136 -8.50 -7.26 -3.25
C THR A 136 -7.62 -8.37 -2.68
N GLN A 137 -6.29 -8.26 -2.80
CA GLN A 137 -5.37 -9.36 -2.52
C GLN A 137 -4.35 -8.99 -1.45
N LYS A 138 -3.95 -10.00 -0.67
CA LYS A 138 -2.73 -9.90 0.13
C LYS A 138 -1.53 -10.06 -0.80
N TRP A 139 -0.62 -9.09 -0.81
CA TRP A 139 0.64 -9.25 -1.54
C TRP A 139 1.72 -9.81 -0.62
N LYS A 140 2.65 -10.54 -1.23
CA LYS A 140 3.86 -11.02 -0.58
C LYS A 140 5.03 -10.49 -1.38
N LEU A 141 6.06 -10.04 -0.66
CA LEU A 141 7.35 -9.84 -1.30
C LEU A 141 7.88 -11.19 -1.75
N ASP A 142 8.50 -11.18 -2.91
CA ASP A 142 9.31 -12.28 -3.39
C ASP A 142 10.65 -11.72 -3.84
N VAL A 143 11.65 -12.58 -3.83
CA VAL A 143 13.01 -12.23 -4.25
C VAL A 143 13.50 -13.21 -5.31
N VAL A 144 14.15 -12.66 -6.32
CA VAL A 144 14.80 -13.40 -7.39
C VAL A 144 16.31 -13.16 -7.31
N TRP A 145 17.08 -14.15 -7.75
CA TRP A 145 18.52 -13.99 -7.87
C TRP A 145 18.82 -13.12 -9.08
N ASP A 146 19.54 -12.02 -8.87
CA ASP A 146 20.08 -11.18 -9.91
C ASP A 146 21.50 -11.66 -10.23
N GLU A 147 21.72 -12.19 -11.43
CA GLU A 147 23.04 -12.67 -11.86
C GLU A 147 24.04 -11.54 -12.12
N GLU A 148 23.56 -10.33 -12.48
CA GLU A 148 24.42 -9.19 -12.76
C GLU A 148 24.94 -8.56 -11.46
N GLN A 149 24.08 -8.45 -10.46
CA GLN A 149 24.42 -7.89 -9.15
C GLN A 149 24.91 -8.95 -8.16
N ASN A 150 24.78 -10.24 -8.51
CA ASN A 150 25.13 -11.38 -7.68
C ASN A 150 24.48 -11.30 -6.29
N GLU A 151 23.22 -10.86 -6.24
CA GLU A 151 22.44 -10.69 -5.01
C GLU A 151 20.96 -11.05 -5.20
N TRP A 152 20.25 -11.28 -4.10
CA TRP A 152 18.80 -11.47 -4.13
C TRP A 152 18.12 -10.09 -4.18
N VAL A 153 17.30 -9.83 -5.21
CA VAL A 153 16.58 -8.56 -5.40
C VAL A 153 15.07 -8.75 -5.35
N GLU A 154 14.31 -7.68 -5.05
CA GLU A 154 12.84 -7.71 -5.09
C GLU A 154 12.36 -8.09 -6.50
N LYS A 155 11.49 -9.11 -6.58
CA LYS A 155 10.83 -9.47 -7.82
C LYS A 155 9.87 -8.35 -8.21
N THR A 156 10.20 -7.60 -9.25
CA THR A 156 9.33 -6.54 -9.79
C THR A 156 8.38 -7.18 -10.81
N SER A 157 7.06 -7.02 -10.62
CA SER A 157 5.99 -7.50 -11.51
C SER A 157 5.97 -6.79 -12.87
#